data_AF-A0A3C2C4M4-F1
#
_entry.id   AF-A0A3C2C4M4-F1
#
_cell.length_a   1.000
_cell.length_b   1.000
_cell.length_c   1.000
_cell.angle_alpha   90.00
_cell.angle_beta   90.00
_cell.angle_gamma   90.00
#
_symmetry.space_group_name_H-M   'P 1'
#
loop_
_entity.id
_entity.type
_entity.pdbx_description
1 polymer ?
#
loop_
_entity_poly.entity_id
_entity_poly.type
_entity_poly.pdbx_seq_one_letter_code
_entity_poly.pdbx_strand_id
1 'polypeptide(L)'
;MGSQGVGAVLVVGAGIAGIQASLDLAEAGYYVYLVEKAPAIGGVMPMLDKTFPTNDCSMCILSPKLVECGRHLNIEILNGSVLMDLQGEAGNFQATVKKYARCVDLAKCTGCGSCAEECPQDVDDEFNQGLGQRKAIYKLYAQAYPNAYAIDKENCLECGACEEACQAGAIDHSMEDEILELNVGAVILCPGFAKFDASELDYYGYGKHANVITSLEFERILSASGPFGGHLIRPSDHQELKKIAWIQCVGSRNVRNELGYCSSVCCMYAIKEAVIAKEHSSGQLETTIFFMDMRTYGKDFEKYYVRAEQEHGVKFTRSRIYSVEKAPDESGDMMVKYAREDGSVGVDRFDLVVLSIGLKSPEFSNQAQKLGVTLNEFNFCEPEPLTGVSTVRPGVYVAGAFRGPCDIPETVMQASAAAGEAQVALSGVRGTLVKVKEDPGERNVLGEPTRIGVFICHCGINIGSVVNVPESVEYAKTLPNVAFAMGNLYSCSQDAQNIVRQAIIEHNLNRVVVASCTPRT
;
A
#
# COMPACT_ATOMS: atom_id res chain seq x y z
N MET A 1 32.48 -31.42 -7.06
CA MET A 1 31.30 -31.35 -7.95
C MET A 1 30.38 -30.31 -7.34
N GLY A 2 30.53 -29.04 -7.73
CA GLY A 2 29.75 -27.94 -7.14
C GLY A 2 28.30 -28.05 -7.59
N SER A 3 27.36 -28.01 -6.66
CA SER A 3 25.93 -27.95 -6.97
C SER A 3 25.68 -26.84 -8.00
N GLN A 4 25.04 -27.17 -9.11
CA GLN A 4 24.53 -26.16 -10.03
C GLN A 4 23.59 -25.26 -9.22
N GLY A 5 23.93 -23.97 -9.10
CA GLY A 5 23.09 -23.01 -8.41
C GLY A 5 21.72 -22.89 -9.08
N VAL A 6 20.74 -22.37 -8.35
CA VAL A 6 19.38 -22.18 -8.85
C VAL A 6 19.17 -20.72 -9.27
N GLY A 7 18.84 -20.50 -10.55
CA GLY A 7 18.57 -19.16 -11.13
C GLY A 7 17.21 -18.57 -10.75
N ALA A 8 16.71 -18.87 -9.56
CA ALA A 8 15.46 -18.34 -9.01
C ALA A 8 15.70 -17.65 -7.67
N VAL A 9 14.91 -16.62 -7.35
CA VAL A 9 14.99 -15.88 -6.10
C VAL A 9 13.62 -15.87 -5.42
N LEU A 10 13.60 -16.10 -4.11
CA LEU A 10 12.40 -15.96 -3.29
C LEU A 10 12.36 -14.55 -2.69
N VAL A 11 11.29 -13.81 -2.91
CA VAL A 11 11.04 -12.52 -2.26
C VAL A 11 9.85 -12.68 -1.32
N VAL A 12 10.05 -12.35 -0.04
CA VAL A 12 9.05 -12.55 1.03
C VAL A 12 8.45 -11.22 1.44
N GLY A 13 7.17 -11.02 1.11
CA GLY A 13 6.43 -9.77 1.34
C GLY A 13 6.37 -8.93 0.06
N ALA A 14 5.17 -8.63 -0.41
CA ALA A 14 4.89 -7.94 -1.66
C ALA A 14 4.41 -6.50 -1.45
N GLY A 15 4.96 -5.81 -0.44
CA GLY A 15 4.93 -4.35 -0.41
C GLY A 15 5.82 -3.73 -1.50
N ILE A 16 5.95 -2.40 -1.50
CA ILE A 16 6.76 -1.69 -2.52
C ILE A 16 8.21 -2.20 -2.61
N ALA A 17 8.83 -2.62 -1.49
CA ALA A 17 10.16 -3.24 -1.50
C ALA A 17 10.18 -4.56 -2.29
N GLY A 18 9.28 -5.50 -1.97
CA GLY A 18 9.26 -6.80 -2.64
C GLY A 18 8.89 -6.69 -4.12
N ILE A 19 7.97 -5.80 -4.46
CA ILE A 19 7.61 -5.50 -5.85
C ILE A 19 8.84 -4.97 -6.61
N GLN A 20 9.53 -3.97 -6.05
CA GLN A 20 10.72 -3.42 -6.70
C GLN A 20 11.83 -4.46 -6.88
N ALA A 21 12.15 -5.20 -5.82
CA ALA A 21 13.19 -6.23 -5.88
C ALA A 21 12.85 -7.32 -6.91
N SER A 22 11.57 -7.72 -6.99
CA SER A 22 11.11 -8.71 -7.95
C SER A 22 11.24 -8.22 -9.39
N LEU A 23 10.85 -6.98 -9.66
CA LEU A 23 11.00 -6.36 -10.99
C LEU A 23 12.47 -6.28 -11.40
N ASP A 24 13.34 -5.74 -10.54
CA ASP A 24 14.76 -5.59 -10.84
C ASP A 24 15.45 -6.94 -11.12
N LEU A 25 15.11 -7.98 -10.34
CA LEU A 25 15.61 -9.34 -10.55
C LEU A 25 15.10 -9.96 -11.85
N ALA A 26 13.81 -9.78 -12.13
CA ALA A 26 13.17 -10.39 -13.28
C ALA A 26 13.64 -9.75 -14.59
N GLU A 27 13.82 -8.43 -14.62
CA GLU A 27 14.45 -7.68 -15.71
C GLU A 27 15.94 -8.04 -15.86
N ALA A 28 16.63 -8.29 -14.75
CA ALA A 28 17.99 -8.78 -14.77
C ALA A 28 18.10 -10.24 -15.24
N GLY A 29 17.00 -10.96 -15.46
CA GLY A 29 17.01 -12.31 -16.03
C GLY A 29 17.07 -13.43 -14.98
N TYR A 30 16.40 -13.24 -13.85
CA TYR A 30 16.16 -14.29 -12.85
C TYR A 30 14.67 -14.63 -12.77
N TYR A 31 14.34 -15.87 -12.39
CA TYR A 31 12.97 -16.21 -12.03
C TYR A 31 12.70 -15.78 -10.59
N VAL A 32 11.52 -15.29 -10.29
CA VAL A 32 11.19 -14.77 -8.95
C VAL A 32 9.91 -15.44 -8.45
N TYR A 33 9.98 -15.98 -7.24
CA TYR A 33 8.79 -16.32 -6.46
C TYR A 33 8.52 -15.17 -5.49
N LEU A 34 7.38 -14.50 -5.62
CA LEU A 34 6.98 -13.41 -4.75
C LEU A 34 5.87 -13.87 -3.80
N VAL A 35 6.22 -14.11 -2.53
CA VAL A 35 5.30 -14.59 -1.50
C VAL A 35 4.62 -13.42 -0.80
N GLU A 36 3.29 -13.44 -0.72
CA GLU A 36 2.49 -12.41 -0.04
C GLU A 36 1.42 -13.06 0.85
N LYS A 37 1.37 -12.66 2.12
CA LYS A 37 0.39 -13.18 3.10
C LYS A 37 -1.03 -12.76 2.73
N ALA A 38 -1.21 -11.54 2.26
CA ALA A 38 -2.51 -11.01 1.84
C ALA A 38 -2.99 -11.62 0.50
N PRO A 39 -4.31 -11.55 0.21
CA PRO A 39 -4.85 -12.04 -1.06
C PRO A 39 -4.45 -11.18 -2.28
N ALA A 40 -3.79 -10.05 -2.06
CA ALA A 40 -3.27 -9.14 -3.08
C ALA A 40 -1.94 -8.50 -2.66
N ILE A 41 -1.12 -8.13 -3.64
CA ILE A 41 0.16 -7.43 -3.43
C ILE A 41 -0.07 -5.92 -3.21
N GLY A 42 0.93 -5.20 -2.68
CA GLY A 42 0.93 -3.74 -2.53
C GLY A 42 1.35 -3.25 -1.14
N GLY A 43 1.09 -4.03 -0.09
CA GLY A 43 1.44 -3.70 1.29
C GLY A 43 0.61 -2.54 1.86
N VAL A 44 1.24 -1.65 2.63
CA VAL A 44 0.58 -0.49 3.27
C VAL A 44 0.40 0.69 2.31
N MET A 45 1.23 0.79 1.28
CA MET A 45 1.22 1.93 0.37
C MET A 45 -0.13 2.20 -0.35
N PRO A 46 -0.95 1.18 -0.73
CA PRO A 46 -2.31 1.39 -1.23
C PRO A 46 -3.27 2.05 -0.24
N MET A 47 -2.99 1.99 1.07
CA MET A 47 -3.83 2.63 2.09
C MET A 47 -3.62 4.15 2.11
N LEU A 48 -2.48 4.64 1.64
CA LEU A 48 -2.14 6.07 1.63
C LEU A 48 -2.88 6.78 0.51
N ASP A 49 -3.33 8.02 0.76
CA ASP A 49 -3.90 8.85 -0.30
C ASP A 49 -2.79 9.46 -1.18
N LYS A 50 -1.94 10.28 -0.56
CA LYS A 50 -0.75 10.90 -1.17
C LYS A 50 0.55 10.48 -0.50
N THR A 51 1.65 10.71 -1.19
CA THR A 51 3.01 10.49 -0.70
C THR A 51 3.79 11.79 -0.59
N PHE A 52 4.54 11.96 0.51
CA PHE A 52 5.43 13.10 0.69
C PHE A 52 6.77 12.85 -0.04
N PRO A 53 7.52 13.91 -0.40
CA PRO A 53 7.21 15.33 -0.26
C PRO A 53 6.50 15.91 -1.49
N THR A 54 6.21 15.10 -2.51
CA THR A 54 5.70 15.56 -3.81
C THR A 54 4.18 15.73 -3.83
N ASN A 55 3.46 15.15 -2.88
CA ASN A 55 1.99 15.03 -2.85
C ASN A 55 1.43 14.22 -4.04
N ASP A 56 2.26 13.37 -4.65
CA ASP A 56 1.78 12.43 -5.67
C ASP A 56 0.80 11.44 -5.06
N CYS A 57 -0.24 11.09 -5.82
CA CYS A 57 -1.17 10.04 -5.43
C CYS A 57 -0.42 8.70 -5.30
N SER A 58 -0.55 8.05 -4.16
CA SER A 58 0.14 6.80 -3.85
C SER A 58 -0.17 5.72 -4.90
N MET A 59 -1.45 5.60 -5.29
CA MET A 59 -1.86 4.64 -6.31
C MET A 59 -1.35 4.98 -7.70
N CYS A 60 -1.10 6.26 -8.04
CA CYS A 60 -0.57 6.61 -9.35
C CYS A 60 0.86 6.12 -9.57
N ILE A 61 1.66 6.07 -8.50
CA ILE A 61 3.04 5.56 -8.55
C ILE A 61 3.11 4.05 -8.30
N LEU A 62 2.18 3.50 -7.51
CA LEU A 62 2.17 2.07 -7.18
C LEU A 62 1.47 1.21 -8.23
N SER A 63 0.31 1.63 -8.76
CA SER A 63 -0.49 0.79 -9.68
C SER A 63 0.28 0.31 -10.91
N PRO A 64 1.11 1.14 -11.58
CA PRO A 64 1.92 0.68 -12.70
C PRO A 64 2.83 -0.49 -12.30
N LYS A 65 3.48 -0.41 -11.13
CA LYS A 65 4.36 -1.47 -10.61
C LYS A 65 3.59 -2.72 -10.23
N LEU A 66 2.37 -2.59 -9.69
CA LEU A 66 1.50 -3.75 -9.41
C LEU A 66 1.17 -4.52 -10.69
N VAL A 67 0.77 -3.79 -11.74
CA VAL A 67 0.41 -4.39 -13.03
C VAL A 67 1.63 -5.00 -13.72
N GLU A 68 2.76 -4.30 -13.71
CA GLU A 68 4.01 -4.77 -14.30
C GLU A 68 4.49 -6.04 -13.61
N CYS A 69 4.59 -6.01 -12.28
CA CYS A 69 4.97 -7.17 -11.47
C CYS A 69 4.01 -8.33 -11.68
N GLY A 70 2.71 -8.03 -11.70
CA GLY A 70 1.65 -9.01 -11.86
C GLY A 70 1.63 -9.75 -13.19
N ARG A 71 2.03 -9.07 -14.27
CA ARG A 71 2.00 -9.60 -15.64
C ARG A 71 3.38 -10.09 -16.10
N HIS A 72 4.41 -9.95 -15.27
CA HIS A 72 5.76 -10.34 -15.62
C HIS A 72 5.89 -11.86 -15.68
N LEU A 73 6.36 -12.39 -16.81
CA LEU A 73 6.44 -13.85 -17.05
C LEU A 73 7.41 -14.58 -16.10
N ASN A 74 8.39 -13.85 -15.58
CA ASN A 74 9.41 -14.36 -14.67
C ASN A 74 9.12 -14.03 -13.21
N ILE A 75 7.93 -13.54 -12.88
CA ILE A 75 7.50 -13.35 -11.50
C ILE A 75 6.26 -14.21 -11.27
N GLU A 76 6.40 -15.17 -10.36
CA GLU A 76 5.30 -15.99 -9.88
C GLU A 76 4.85 -15.46 -8.51
N ILE A 77 3.65 -14.88 -8.48
CA ILE A 77 3.08 -14.32 -7.26
C ILE A 77 2.30 -15.41 -6.52
N LEU A 78 2.72 -15.67 -5.29
CA LEU A 78 2.08 -16.59 -4.36
C LEU A 78 1.30 -15.78 -3.32
N ASN A 79 0.10 -15.32 -3.69
CA ASN A 79 -0.81 -14.64 -2.77
C ASN A 79 -1.37 -15.60 -1.72
N GLY A 80 -1.79 -15.09 -0.56
CA GLY A 80 -2.27 -15.92 0.53
C GLY A 80 -1.22 -16.92 1.00
N SER A 81 0.08 -16.58 0.93
CA SER A 81 1.16 -17.52 1.20
C SER A 81 2.17 -16.97 2.21
N VAL A 82 2.78 -17.86 2.98
CA VAL A 82 3.78 -17.53 4.00
C VAL A 82 4.97 -18.49 3.94
N LEU A 83 6.19 -17.96 4.12
CA LEU A 83 7.40 -18.76 4.23
C LEU A 83 7.46 -19.43 5.61
N MET A 84 7.51 -20.77 5.63
CA MET A 84 7.49 -21.59 6.85
C MET A 84 8.86 -22.11 7.25
N ASP A 85 9.72 -22.45 6.28
CA ASP A 85 11.07 -22.94 6.54
C ASP A 85 12.02 -22.63 5.37
N LEU A 86 13.32 -22.56 5.66
CA LEU A 86 14.36 -22.35 4.65
C LEU A 86 15.60 -23.18 4.98
N GLN A 87 15.80 -24.24 4.22
CA GLN A 87 16.93 -25.16 4.36
C GLN A 87 17.94 -24.97 3.22
N GLY A 88 19.17 -25.43 3.44
CA GLY A 88 20.25 -25.30 2.47
C GLY A 88 21.09 -24.03 2.66
N GLU A 89 21.86 -23.72 1.61
CA GLU A 89 22.92 -22.71 1.60
C GLU A 89 22.82 -21.81 0.36
N ALA A 90 23.59 -20.72 0.35
CA ALA A 90 23.60 -19.75 -0.74
C ALA A 90 23.78 -20.43 -2.11
N GLY A 91 22.89 -20.11 -3.05
CA GLY A 91 22.86 -20.71 -4.38
C GLY A 91 21.99 -21.96 -4.49
N ASN A 92 21.61 -22.61 -3.38
CA ASN A 92 20.77 -23.81 -3.39
C ASN A 92 19.98 -23.97 -2.07
N PHE A 93 18.94 -23.16 -1.92
CA PHE A 93 17.97 -23.27 -0.85
C PHE A 93 16.73 -24.06 -1.28
N GLN A 94 16.15 -24.76 -0.31
CA GLN A 94 14.79 -25.29 -0.38
C GLN A 94 13.93 -24.51 0.60
N ALA A 95 12.91 -23.84 0.09
CA ALA A 95 11.96 -23.03 0.84
C ALA A 95 10.60 -23.73 0.90
N THR A 96 10.10 -23.96 2.11
CA THR A 96 8.76 -24.48 2.35
C THR A 96 7.79 -23.32 2.50
N VAL A 97 6.84 -23.18 1.58
CA VAL A 97 5.85 -22.11 1.57
C VAL A 97 4.46 -22.71 1.79
N LYS A 98 3.73 -22.21 2.79
CA LYS A 98 2.32 -22.57 2.98
C LYS A 98 1.45 -21.57 2.24
N LYS A 99 0.59 -22.07 1.35
CA LYS A 99 -0.40 -21.28 0.61
C LYS A 99 -1.79 -21.61 1.15
N TYR A 100 -2.44 -20.61 1.73
CA TYR A 100 -3.80 -20.72 2.25
C TYR A 100 -4.81 -20.77 1.12
N ALA A 101 -5.84 -21.58 1.29
CA ALA A 101 -6.94 -21.66 0.35
C ALA A 101 -7.65 -20.30 0.20
N ARG A 102 -7.64 -19.75 -1.02
CA ARG A 102 -8.37 -18.52 -1.37
C ARG A 102 -9.89 -18.74 -1.40
N CYS A 103 -10.31 -19.99 -1.62
CA CYS A 103 -11.66 -20.42 -1.97
C CYS A 103 -12.24 -19.74 -3.22
N VAL A 104 -11.37 -19.17 -4.06
CA VAL A 104 -11.72 -18.53 -5.33
C VAL A 104 -10.65 -18.91 -6.36
N ASP A 105 -11.07 -19.53 -7.44
CA ASP A 105 -10.25 -19.84 -8.61
C ASP A 105 -9.93 -18.56 -9.39
N LEU A 106 -8.64 -18.19 -9.36
CA LEU A 106 -8.13 -17.00 -10.04
C LEU A 106 -8.29 -17.04 -11.56
N ALA A 107 -8.30 -18.21 -12.18
CA ALA A 107 -8.45 -18.33 -13.62
C ALA A 107 -9.88 -18.05 -14.09
N LYS A 108 -10.87 -18.24 -13.21
CA LYS A 108 -12.30 -18.04 -13.49
C LYS A 108 -12.84 -16.72 -12.94
N CYS A 109 -12.28 -16.22 -11.84
CA CYS A 109 -12.78 -15.02 -11.19
C CYS A 109 -12.66 -13.80 -12.10
N THR A 110 -13.76 -13.07 -12.26
CA THR A 110 -13.82 -11.83 -13.06
C THR A 110 -13.69 -10.56 -12.23
N GLY A 111 -13.69 -10.68 -10.89
CA GLY A 111 -13.64 -9.52 -10.00
C GLY A 111 -14.93 -8.67 -9.97
N CYS A 112 -16.07 -9.19 -10.43
CA CYS A 112 -17.30 -8.40 -10.62
C CYS A 112 -18.00 -7.93 -9.34
N GLY A 113 -17.85 -8.66 -8.23
CA GLY A 113 -18.39 -8.28 -6.92
C GLY A 113 -19.77 -8.81 -6.54
N SER A 114 -20.50 -9.46 -7.44
CA SER A 114 -21.85 -10.02 -7.17
C SER A 114 -21.87 -10.96 -5.95
N CYS A 115 -20.79 -11.72 -5.77
CA CYS A 115 -20.64 -12.62 -4.62
C CYS A 115 -20.57 -11.91 -3.26
N ALA A 116 -20.03 -10.68 -3.21
CA ALA A 116 -19.99 -9.88 -1.99
C ALA A 116 -21.34 -9.19 -1.73
N GLU A 117 -22.05 -8.76 -2.76
CA GLU A 117 -23.39 -8.16 -2.64
C GLU A 117 -24.38 -9.12 -1.94
N GLU A 118 -24.29 -10.42 -2.25
CA GLU A 118 -25.14 -11.46 -1.66
C GLU A 118 -24.62 -12.03 -0.33
N CYS A 119 -23.44 -11.61 0.12
CA CYS A 119 -22.86 -12.13 1.36
C CYS A 119 -23.58 -11.52 2.59
N PRO A 120 -24.21 -12.34 3.45
CA PRO A 120 -24.97 -11.82 4.60
C PRO A 120 -24.08 -11.41 5.78
N GLN A 121 -22.79 -11.77 5.76
CA GLN A 121 -21.87 -11.51 6.86
C GLN A 121 -21.12 -10.20 6.65
N ASP A 122 -21.30 -9.26 7.57
CA ASP A 122 -20.47 -8.07 7.71
C ASP A 122 -19.27 -8.36 8.63
N VAL A 123 -18.12 -7.81 8.27
CA VAL A 123 -16.83 -7.95 8.95
C VAL A 123 -16.15 -6.59 8.94
N ASP A 124 -15.44 -6.23 10.01
CA ASP A 124 -14.67 -4.98 10.06
C ASP A 124 -13.68 -4.92 8.88
N ASP A 125 -13.62 -3.78 8.20
CA ASP A 125 -12.73 -3.59 7.06
C ASP A 125 -11.32 -3.20 7.53
N GLU A 126 -10.42 -4.17 7.61
CA GLU A 126 -9.06 -3.96 8.10
C GLU A 126 -8.21 -3.10 7.17
N PHE A 127 -8.52 -3.09 5.87
CA PHE A 127 -7.85 -2.20 4.91
C PHE A 127 -8.24 -0.75 5.18
N ASN A 128 -9.54 -0.52 5.42
CA ASN A 128 -10.07 0.79 5.82
C ASN A 128 -9.94 1.10 7.32
N GLN A 129 -9.10 0.36 8.05
CA GLN A 129 -8.80 0.59 9.47
C GLN A 129 -10.05 0.55 10.39
N GLY A 130 -11.05 -0.27 10.07
CA GLY A 130 -12.28 -0.39 10.85
C GLY A 130 -13.25 0.79 10.71
N LEU A 131 -12.98 1.74 9.80
CA LEU A 131 -13.88 2.87 9.51
C LEU A 131 -15.12 2.48 8.66
N GLY A 132 -15.28 1.19 8.38
CA GLY A 132 -16.36 0.63 7.58
C GLY A 132 -16.42 -0.88 7.72
N GLN A 133 -17.37 -1.48 7.01
CA GLN A 133 -17.56 -2.93 6.97
C GLN A 133 -17.25 -3.45 5.57
N ARG A 134 -16.63 -4.62 5.51
CA ARG A 134 -16.53 -5.47 4.32
C ARG A 134 -17.36 -6.72 4.52
N LYS A 135 -17.37 -7.59 3.51
CA LYS A 135 -18.02 -8.90 3.58
C LYS A 135 -17.01 -10.01 3.86
N ALA A 136 -17.49 -11.20 4.25
CA ALA A 136 -16.60 -12.36 4.43
C ALA A 136 -15.94 -12.79 3.11
N ILE A 137 -16.64 -12.70 1.97
CA ILE A 137 -16.03 -12.74 0.64
C ILE A 137 -15.74 -11.31 0.17
N TYR A 138 -14.47 -11.00 -0.06
CA TYR A 138 -14.04 -9.61 -0.27
C TYR A 138 -12.91 -9.50 -1.28
N LYS A 139 -12.76 -8.29 -1.83
CA LYS A 139 -11.57 -7.85 -2.54
C LYS A 139 -10.83 -6.88 -1.62
N LEU A 140 -9.52 -7.10 -1.42
CA LEU A 140 -8.74 -6.38 -0.40
C LEU A 140 -8.79 -4.86 -0.56
N TYR A 141 -8.70 -4.37 -1.80
CA TYR A 141 -8.88 -2.96 -2.14
C TYR A 141 -9.24 -2.81 -3.62
N ALA A 142 -9.76 -1.64 -4.02
CA ALA A 142 -10.37 -1.45 -5.33
C ALA A 142 -9.45 -1.82 -6.51
N GLN A 143 -8.18 -1.40 -6.47
CA GLN A 143 -7.16 -1.65 -7.49
C GLN A 143 -6.24 -2.84 -7.16
N ALA A 144 -6.70 -3.80 -6.35
CA ALA A 144 -5.93 -4.96 -5.94
C ALA A 144 -5.38 -5.76 -7.13
N TYR A 145 -4.15 -6.27 -6.97
CA TYR A 145 -3.59 -7.27 -7.87
C TYR A 145 -3.29 -8.58 -7.12
N PRO A 146 -3.80 -9.73 -7.60
CA PRO A 146 -4.73 -9.88 -8.72
C PRO A 146 -6.09 -9.22 -8.40
N ASN A 147 -6.79 -8.74 -9.44
CA ASN A 147 -8.16 -8.24 -9.25
C ASN A 147 -9.14 -9.40 -9.05
N ALA A 148 -9.15 -9.96 -7.84
CA ALA A 148 -9.96 -11.12 -7.52
C ALA A 148 -10.37 -11.13 -6.04
N TYR A 149 -11.51 -11.75 -5.77
CA TYR A 149 -12.03 -11.94 -4.42
C TYR A 149 -11.30 -13.07 -3.68
N ALA A 150 -11.41 -13.07 -2.36
CA ALA A 150 -10.98 -14.15 -1.48
C ALA A 150 -12.02 -14.31 -0.35
N ILE A 151 -12.10 -15.50 0.24
CA ILE A 151 -12.97 -15.77 1.38
C ILE A 151 -12.15 -15.72 2.67
N ASP A 152 -12.58 -14.89 3.60
CA ASP A 152 -12.15 -14.92 4.99
C ASP A 152 -12.84 -16.09 5.71
N LYS A 153 -12.11 -17.20 5.86
CA LYS A 153 -12.64 -18.42 6.49
C LYS A 153 -12.99 -18.24 7.97
N GLU A 154 -12.34 -17.30 8.67
CA GLU A 154 -12.59 -17.10 10.11
C GLU A 154 -13.96 -16.49 10.36
N ASN A 155 -14.44 -15.66 9.43
CA ASN A 155 -15.73 -14.99 9.52
C ASN A 155 -16.81 -15.57 8.59
N CYS A 156 -16.48 -16.51 7.70
CA CYS A 156 -17.45 -17.09 6.76
C CYS A 156 -18.49 -17.98 7.47
N LEU A 157 -19.77 -17.84 7.10
CA LEU A 157 -20.86 -18.68 7.60
C LEU A 157 -21.05 -19.99 6.80
N GLU A 158 -20.28 -20.21 5.73
CA GLU A 158 -20.41 -21.35 4.81
C GLU A 158 -21.84 -21.57 4.26
N CYS A 159 -22.58 -20.48 4.02
CA CYS A 159 -23.99 -20.54 3.62
C CYS A 159 -24.24 -20.78 2.12
N GLY A 160 -23.20 -20.72 1.27
CA GLY A 160 -23.30 -20.95 -0.18
C GLY A 160 -23.83 -19.77 -1.02
N ALA A 161 -24.34 -18.70 -0.40
CA ALA A 161 -24.94 -17.56 -1.13
C ALA A 161 -23.99 -16.93 -2.18
N CYS A 162 -22.71 -16.79 -1.83
CA CYS A 162 -21.71 -16.25 -2.72
C CYS A 162 -21.44 -17.15 -3.95
N GLU A 163 -21.48 -18.47 -3.76
CA GLU A 163 -21.30 -19.48 -4.81
C GLU A 163 -22.47 -19.45 -5.81
N GLU A 164 -23.71 -19.41 -5.32
CA GLU A 164 -24.91 -19.28 -6.15
C GLU A 164 -24.90 -17.98 -6.99
N ALA A 165 -24.40 -16.89 -6.42
CA ALA A 165 -24.25 -15.60 -7.12
C ALA A 165 -23.13 -15.60 -8.17
N CYS A 166 -22.18 -16.55 -8.11
CA CYS A 166 -20.99 -16.55 -8.95
C CYS A 166 -21.27 -17.20 -10.32
N GLN A 167 -21.66 -16.38 -11.29
CA GLN A 167 -21.91 -16.83 -12.67
C GLN A 167 -20.69 -17.49 -13.34
N ALA A 168 -19.47 -17.14 -12.93
CA ALA A 168 -18.24 -17.70 -13.46
C ALA A 168 -17.89 -19.09 -12.87
N GLY A 169 -18.60 -19.55 -11.84
CA GLY A 169 -18.27 -20.80 -11.13
C GLY A 169 -16.85 -20.79 -10.56
N ALA A 170 -16.43 -19.64 -10.04
CA ALA A 170 -15.07 -19.41 -9.53
C ALA A 170 -14.92 -19.72 -8.04
N ILE A 171 -16.01 -19.76 -7.27
CA ILE A 171 -15.96 -20.00 -5.82
C ILE A 171 -15.91 -21.49 -5.56
N ASP A 172 -14.99 -21.91 -4.70
CA ASP A 172 -14.79 -23.30 -4.31
C ASP A 172 -14.44 -23.38 -2.82
N HIS A 173 -15.44 -23.67 -1.99
CA HIS A 173 -15.27 -23.83 -0.55
C HIS A 173 -14.46 -25.08 -0.17
N SER A 174 -14.32 -26.05 -1.08
CA SER A 174 -13.55 -27.28 -0.84
C SER A 174 -12.05 -27.10 -1.05
N MET A 175 -11.60 -25.93 -1.51
CA MET A 175 -10.19 -25.60 -1.68
C MET A 175 -9.42 -25.75 -0.36
N GLU A 176 -8.37 -26.56 -0.39
CA GLU A 176 -7.49 -26.85 0.74
C GLU A 176 -6.21 -26.02 0.71
N ASP A 177 -5.57 -25.88 1.88
CA ASP A 177 -4.25 -25.26 1.97
C ASP A 177 -3.20 -26.15 1.29
N GLU A 178 -2.23 -25.54 0.61
CA GLU A 178 -1.15 -26.23 -0.09
C GLU A 178 0.20 -25.98 0.60
N ILE A 179 1.06 -27.00 0.61
CA ILE A 179 2.48 -26.84 0.97
C ILE A 179 3.30 -26.94 -0.31
N LEU A 180 4.05 -25.87 -0.61
CA LEU A 180 4.89 -25.75 -1.78
C LEU A 180 6.35 -25.85 -1.37
N GLU A 181 7.12 -26.70 -2.07
CA GLU A 181 8.57 -26.80 -1.91
C GLU A 181 9.25 -26.11 -3.10
N LEU A 182 9.90 -24.98 -2.84
CA LEU A 182 10.50 -24.13 -3.87
C LEU A 182 12.02 -24.18 -3.77
N ASN A 183 12.68 -24.49 -4.89
CA ASN A 183 14.14 -24.40 -4.97
C ASN A 183 14.54 -23.02 -5.45
N VAL A 184 15.38 -22.32 -4.69
CA VAL A 184 15.83 -20.94 -4.99
C VAL A 184 17.30 -20.76 -4.67
N GLY A 185 17.98 -19.86 -5.38
CA GLY A 185 19.38 -19.54 -5.15
C GLY A 185 19.59 -18.47 -4.07
N ALA A 186 18.62 -17.58 -3.90
CA ALA A 186 18.68 -16.49 -2.91
C ALA A 186 17.29 -16.18 -2.35
N VAL A 187 17.27 -15.49 -1.21
CA VAL A 187 16.05 -15.02 -0.54
C VAL A 187 16.18 -13.54 -0.18
N ILE A 188 15.14 -12.73 -0.43
CA ILE A 188 15.05 -11.34 0.01
C ILE A 188 13.84 -11.18 0.93
N LEU A 189 14.09 -10.73 2.16
CA LEU A 189 13.08 -10.52 3.19
C LEU A 189 12.56 -9.08 3.15
N CYS A 190 11.30 -8.90 2.76
CA CYS A 190 10.58 -7.63 2.63
C CYS A 190 9.21 -7.64 3.37
N PRO A 191 9.06 -8.20 4.59
CA PRO A 191 7.76 -8.35 5.25
C PRO A 191 7.12 -7.03 5.71
N GLY A 192 7.79 -5.89 5.53
CA GLY A 192 7.31 -4.58 5.94
C GLY A 192 7.41 -4.35 7.44
N PHE A 193 6.34 -3.83 8.04
CA PHE A 193 6.29 -3.42 9.45
C PHE A 193 4.90 -3.72 10.04
N ALA A 194 4.82 -3.74 11.37
CA ALA A 194 3.56 -3.69 12.10
C ALA A 194 3.27 -2.25 12.57
N LYS A 195 1.98 -1.91 12.67
CA LYS A 195 1.54 -0.60 13.18
C LYS A 195 1.65 -0.59 14.71
N PHE A 196 2.02 0.53 15.31
CA PHE A 196 1.87 0.68 16.77
C PHE A 196 0.37 0.76 17.12
N ASP A 197 -0.05 -0.01 18.13
CA ASP A 197 -1.41 0.06 18.67
C ASP A 197 -1.51 1.23 19.66
N ALA A 198 -2.20 2.29 19.24
CA ALA A 198 -2.36 3.49 20.05
C ALA A 198 -3.20 3.26 21.33
N SER A 199 -3.94 2.15 21.42
CA SER A 199 -4.72 1.81 22.62
C SER A 199 -3.83 1.49 23.83
N GLU A 200 -2.57 1.11 23.59
CA GLU A 200 -1.54 0.93 24.62
C GLU A 200 -1.21 2.24 25.35
N LEU A 201 -1.55 3.41 24.79
CA LEU A 201 -1.33 4.74 25.37
C LEU A 201 -2.66 5.36 25.79
N ASP A 202 -3.21 4.85 26.88
CA ASP A 202 -4.54 5.15 27.41
C ASP A 202 -4.86 6.65 27.59
N TYR A 203 -3.83 7.45 27.88
CA TYR A 203 -3.89 8.90 28.07
C TYR A 203 -4.11 9.70 26.78
N TYR A 204 -3.98 9.08 25.61
CA TYR A 204 -4.40 9.67 24.33
C TYR A 204 -5.85 9.35 23.96
N GLY A 205 -6.53 8.44 24.68
CA GLY A 205 -7.96 8.22 24.50
C GLY A 205 -8.38 7.47 23.22
N TYR A 206 -7.43 6.90 22.47
CA TYR A 206 -7.73 6.04 21.31
C TYR A 206 -8.55 4.81 21.74
N GLY A 207 -9.54 4.42 20.93
CA GLY A 207 -10.52 3.37 21.24
C GLY A 207 -11.57 3.74 22.30
N LYS A 208 -11.33 4.79 23.11
CA LYS A 208 -12.31 5.34 24.08
C LYS A 208 -13.10 6.52 23.53
N HIS A 209 -12.50 7.27 22.62
CA HIS A 209 -13.07 8.48 22.04
C HIS A 209 -13.08 8.38 20.52
N ALA A 210 -14.26 8.45 19.90
CA ALA A 210 -14.43 8.28 18.46
C ALA A 210 -13.73 9.36 17.61
N ASN A 211 -13.40 10.51 18.21
CA ASN A 211 -12.69 11.62 17.54
C ASN A 211 -11.20 11.65 17.82
N VAL A 212 -10.66 10.56 18.36
CA VAL A 212 -9.23 10.27 18.40
C VAL A 212 -8.98 9.11 17.46
N ILE A 213 -8.29 9.38 16.36
CA ILE A 213 -8.00 8.41 15.30
C ILE A 213 -6.49 8.30 15.06
N THR A 214 -6.05 7.26 14.37
CA THR A 214 -4.66 7.10 13.91
C THR A 214 -4.42 7.82 12.59
N SER A 215 -3.15 8.06 12.27
CA SER A 215 -2.74 8.62 10.97
C SER A 215 -3.19 7.76 9.79
N LEU A 216 -3.16 6.42 9.91
CA LEU A 216 -3.65 5.54 8.84
C LEU A 216 -5.17 5.56 8.69
N GLU A 217 -5.94 5.66 9.77
CA GLU A 217 -7.39 5.91 9.67
C GLU A 217 -7.64 7.22 8.91
N PHE A 218 -6.88 8.27 9.22
CA PHE A 218 -6.98 9.55 8.52
C PHE A 218 -6.64 9.45 7.02
N GLU A 219 -5.62 8.67 6.64
CA GLU A 219 -5.33 8.38 5.23
C GLU A 219 -6.52 7.73 4.51
N ARG A 220 -7.21 6.80 5.18
CA ARG A 220 -8.41 6.16 4.62
C ARG A 220 -9.58 7.13 4.50
N ILE A 221 -9.72 8.10 5.40
CA ILE A 221 -10.72 9.18 5.28
C ILE A 221 -10.46 10.02 4.02
N LEU A 222 -9.21 10.43 3.81
CA LEU A 222 -8.82 11.26 2.67
C LEU A 222 -8.83 10.52 1.32
N SER A 223 -8.69 9.20 1.34
CA SER A 223 -8.61 8.40 0.12
C SER A 223 -9.92 8.39 -0.68
N ALA A 224 -9.82 8.63 -1.99
CA ALA A 224 -10.96 8.54 -2.91
C ALA A 224 -11.59 7.14 -3.00
N SER A 225 -10.82 6.08 -2.69
CA SER A 225 -11.32 4.70 -2.57
C SER A 225 -11.59 4.29 -1.13
N GLY A 226 -11.54 5.23 -0.19
CA GLY A 226 -11.86 5.03 1.22
C GLY A 226 -13.35 5.10 1.51
N PRO A 227 -13.75 4.80 2.75
CA PRO A 227 -15.16 4.68 3.16
C PRO A 227 -15.95 5.99 3.02
N PHE A 228 -15.26 7.13 3.06
CA PHE A 228 -15.86 8.46 2.94
C PHE A 228 -15.63 9.10 1.56
N GLY A 229 -15.11 8.36 0.57
CA GLY A 229 -14.93 8.86 -0.81
C GLY A 229 -13.98 10.06 -0.94
N GLY A 230 -13.11 10.28 0.06
CA GLY A 230 -12.20 11.42 0.13
C GLY A 230 -12.80 12.69 0.75
N HIS A 231 -14.03 12.64 1.27
CA HIS A 231 -14.64 13.75 2.00
C HIS A 231 -14.04 13.87 3.40
N LEU A 232 -13.50 15.05 3.73
CA LEU A 232 -12.92 15.33 5.04
C LEU A 232 -14.02 15.57 6.09
N ILE A 233 -14.51 14.48 6.67
CA ILE A 233 -15.56 14.49 7.69
C ILE A 233 -15.13 13.71 8.94
N ARG A 234 -15.74 14.06 10.07
CA ARG A 234 -15.53 13.35 11.33
C ARG A 234 -16.20 11.97 11.29
N PRO A 235 -15.50 10.85 11.56
CA PRO A 235 -16.08 9.51 11.47
C PRO A 235 -17.27 9.26 12.41
N SER A 236 -17.34 9.94 13.55
CA SER A 236 -18.37 9.67 14.56
C SER A 236 -19.75 10.19 14.21
N ASP A 237 -19.83 11.34 13.54
CA ASP A 237 -21.08 12.09 13.32
C ASP A 237 -21.19 12.72 11.91
N HIS A 238 -20.18 12.48 11.07
CA HIS A 238 -20.10 12.93 9.67
C HIS A 238 -20.11 14.46 9.50
N GLN A 239 -19.79 15.22 10.56
CA GLN A 239 -19.68 16.68 10.47
C GLN A 239 -18.38 17.12 9.78
N GLU A 240 -18.43 18.29 9.13
CA GLU A 240 -17.24 18.94 8.56
C GLU A 240 -16.27 19.36 9.66
N LEU A 241 -14.97 19.17 9.40
CA LEU A 241 -13.90 19.52 10.32
C LEU A 241 -13.42 20.97 10.10
N LYS A 242 -13.25 21.72 11.19
CA LYS A 242 -12.74 23.09 11.22
C LYS A 242 -11.39 23.19 11.93
N LYS A 243 -11.09 22.27 12.86
CA LYS A 243 -9.85 22.29 13.62
C LYS A 243 -9.33 20.89 13.96
N ILE A 244 -8.12 20.54 13.50
CA ILE A 244 -7.52 19.21 13.66
C ILE A 244 -6.13 19.32 14.33
N ALA A 245 -5.86 18.41 15.28
CA ALA A 245 -4.54 18.26 15.89
C ALA A 245 -3.86 16.96 15.44
N TRP A 246 -2.57 17.01 15.14
CA TRP A 246 -1.71 15.82 15.02
C TRP A 246 -0.78 15.73 16.21
N ILE A 247 -0.66 14.53 16.79
CA ILE A 247 0.25 14.26 17.91
C ILE A 247 1.39 13.38 17.41
N GLN A 248 2.62 13.90 17.46
CA GLN A 248 3.80 13.18 17.01
C GLN A 248 4.30 12.16 18.03
N CYS A 249 5.09 11.19 17.53
CA CYS A 249 5.82 10.20 18.34
C CYS A 249 4.91 9.27 19.17
N VAL A 250 3.71 8.95 18.68
CA VAL A 250 2.81 7.99 19.33
C VAL A 250 3.39 6.58 19.10
N GLY A 251 3.85 5.92 20.16
CA GLY A 251 4.54 4.64 20.02
C GLY A 251 5.98 4.73 19.50
N SER A 252 6.64 5.88 19.69
CA SER A 252 8.06 6.06 19.33
C SER A 252 8.73 7.01 20.31
N ARG A 253 10.06 6.92 20.42
CA ARG A 253 10.87 7.74 21.35
C ARG A 253 10.29 7.70 22.76
N ASN A 254 9.76 6.55 23.16
CA ASN A 254 9.09 6.32 24.42
C ASN A 254 9.75 5.17 25.17
N VAL A 255 10.72 5.53 26.01
CA VAL A 255 11.45 4.58 26.85
C VAL A 255 10.57 3.85 27.87
N ARG A 256 9.38 4.38 28.21
CA ARG A 256 8.45 3.72 29.13
C ARG A 256 7.85 2.43 28.57
N ASN A 257 7.75 2.35 27.24
CA ASN A 257 7.23 1.18 26.54
C ASN A 257 8.34 0.47 25.76
N GLU A 258 9.61 0.72 26.11
CA GLU A 258 10.80 0.13 25.46
C GLU A 258 10.93 0.43 23.94
N LEU A 259 10.18 1.42 23.43
CA LEU A 259 10.24 1.87 22.04
C LEU A 259 11.08 3.16 21.94
N GLY A 260 12.36 3.03 22.29
CA GLY A 260 13.32 4.16 22.37
C GLY A 260 13.73 4.77 21.02
N TYR A 261 13.40 4.12 19.91
CA TYR A 261 13.76 4.55 18.55
C TYR A 261 12.75 5.54 17.94
N CYS A 262 13.13 6.16 16.83
CA CYS A 262 12.25 7.03 16.05
C CYS A 262 11.72 6.26 14.83
N SER A 263 10.43 6.37 14.54
CA SER A 263 9.81 5.75 13.36
C SER A 263 10.02 6.48 12.04
N SER A 264 10.96 7.44 11.98
CA SER A 264 11.49 8.18 10.80
C SER A 264 10.50 8.93 9.90
N VAL A 265 9.33 8.39 9.61
CA VAL A 265 8.36 8.90 8.63
C VAL A 265 7.26 9.77 9.24
N CYS A 266 7.03 9.66 10.56
CA CYS A 266 5.85 10.25 11.20
C CYS A 266 5.78 11.78 11.16
N CYS A 267 6.94 12.46 11.16
CA CYS A 267 6.96 13.91 10.97
C CYS A 267 6.48 14.28 9.57
N MET A 268 6.89 13.52 8.56
CA MET A 268 6.60 13.84 7.16
C MET A 268 5.17 13.51 6.76
N TYR A 269 4.64 12.34 7.15
CA TYR A 269 3.24 12.04 6.84
C TYR A 269 2.29 12.99 7.58
N ALA A 270 2.61 13.45 8.80
CA ALA A 270 1.75 14.38 9.53
C ALA A 270 1.70 15.76 8.88
N ILE A 271 2.85 16.28 8.42
CA ILE A 271 2.89 17.50 7.60
C ILE A 271 2.02 17.30 6.35
N LYS A 272 2.18 16.16 5.67
CA LYS A 272 1.44 15.84 4.46
C LYS A 272 -0.05 15.74 4.70
N GLU A 273 -0.48 15.01 5.70
CA GLU A 273 -1.89 14.91 6.10
C GLU A 273 -2.47 16.28 6.42
N ALA A 274 -1.75 17.14 7.15
CA ALA A 274 -2.22 18.48 7.47
C ALA A 274 -2.37 19.39 6.23
N VAL A 275 -1.46 19.27 5.25
CA VAL A 275 -1.55 19.99 3.97
C VAL A 275 -2.72 19.47 3.12
N ILE A 276 -2.80 18.14 2.92
CA ILE A 276 -3.87 17.53 2.12
C ILE A 276 -5.25 17.73 2.75
N ALA A 277 -5.35 17.72 4.09
CA ALA A 277 -6.60 18.04 4.77
C ALA A 277 -7.10 19.45 4.43
N LYS A 278 -6.20 20.44 4.32
CA LYS A 278 -6.57 21.79 3.89
C LYS A 278 -7.03 21.83 2.42
N GLU A 279 -6.44 21.01 1.55
CA GLU A 279 -6.85 20.90 0.14
C GLU A 279 -8.22 20.24 -0.02
N HIS A 280 -8.56 19.28 0.85
CA HIS A 280 -9.85 18.59 0.85
C HIS A 280 -10.96 19.35 1.59
N SER A 281 -10.62 20.35 2.42
CA SER A 281 -11.60 21.10 3.18
C SER A 281 -12.40 22.05 2.28
N SER A 282 -13.72 22.10 2.49
CA SER A 282 -14.63 23.05 1.84
C SER A 282 -14.49 24.48 2.37
N GLY A 283 -13.80 24.67 3.50
CA GLY A 283 -13.70 25.94 4.21
C GLY A 283 -12.37 26.17 4.91
N GLN A 284 -12.34 27.14 5.83
CA GLN A 284 -11.12 27.45 6.59
C GLN A 284 -10.86 26.35 7.64
N LEU A 285 -9.81 25.56 7.39
CA LEU A 285 -9.34 24.52 8.31
C LEU A 285 -8.10 24.97 9.09
N GLU A 286 -8.18 24.92 10.42
CA GLU A 286 -7.04 25.09 11.32
C GLU A 286 -6.36 23.74 11.59
N THR A 287 -5.07 23.64 11.27
CA THR A 287 -4.27 22.43 11.52
C THR A 287 -3.13 22.74 12.49
N THR A 288 -2.94 21.88 13.49
CA THR A 288 -1.84 22.02 14.46
C THR A 288 -1.12 20.71 14.65
N ILE A 289 0.20 20.71 14.54
CA ILE A 289 1.07 19.55 14.75
C ILE A 289 1.83 19.74 16.06
N PHE A 290 1.63 18.84 17.02
CA PHE A 290 2.31 18.83 18.31
C PHE A 290 3.51 17.89 18.28
N PHE A 291 4.71 18.43 18.45
CA PHE A 291 5.95 17.71 18.21
C PHE A 291 7.02 17.96 19.27
N MET A 292 8.02 17.06 19.36
CA MET A 292 9.24 17.29 20.14
C MET A 292 10.33 17.93 19.26
N ASP A 293 10.64 17.24 18.16
CA ASP A 293 11.55 17.69 17.10
C ASP A 293 10.95 17.29 15.74
N MET A 294 10.92 18.21 14.78
CA MET A 294 10.57 17.88 13.40
C MET A 294 11.77 17.24 12.72
N ARG A 295 11.59 16.04 12.15
CA ARG A 295 12.65 15.27 11.49
C ARG A 295 12.41 15.22 9.99
N THR A 296 12.87 16.25 9.30
CA THR A 296 12.65 16.56 7.88
C THR A 296 13.97 16.42 7.09
N TYR A 297 14.68 15.31 7.30
CA TYR A 297 16.08 15.15 6.87
C TYR A 297 16.28 14.70 5.40
N GLY A 298 15.22 14.25 4.73
CA GLY A 298 15.26 13.80 3.34
C GLY A 298 15.42 14.95 2.34
N LYS A 299 15.72 14.62 1.08
CA LYS A 299 15.80 15.62 0.00
C LYS A 299 14.46 16.34 -0.13
N ASP A 300 14.51 17.67 -0.08
CA ASP A 300 13.35 18.58 -0.15
C ASP A 300 12.34 18.46 1.03
N PHE A 301 12.61 17.66 2.06
CA PHE A 301 11.71 17.48 3.20
C PHE A 301 11.60 18.77 4.05
N GLU A 302 12.72 19.44 4.28
CA GLU A 302 12.71 20.73 4.99
C GLU A 302 11.96 21.81 4.19
N LYS A 303 12.12 21.84 2.87
CA LYS A 303 11.35 22.76 2.02
C LYS A 303 9.85 22.48 2.11
N TYR A 304 9.47 21.21 2.20
CA TYR A 304 8.08 20.81 2.36
C TYR A 304 7.51 21.25 3.72
N TYR A 305 8.28 21.09 4.79
CA TYR A 305 7.96 21.62 6.12
C TYR A 305 7.76 23.13 6.12
N VAL A 306 8.73 23.88 5.57
CA VAL A 306 8.65 25.35 5.45
C VAL A 306 7.43 25.77 4.62
N ARG A 307 7.14 25.07 3.52
CA ARG A 307 5.95 25.35 2.69
C ARG A 307 4.65 25.13 3.46
N ALA A 308 4.57 24.04 4.22
CA ALA A 308 3.41 23.74 5.04
C ALA A 308 3.14 24.86 6.06
N GLU A 309 4.19 25.39 6.69
CA GLU A 309 4.07 26.52 7.62
C GLU A 309 3.70 27.83 6.91
N GLN A 310 4.47 28.23 5.89
CA GLN A 310 4.40 29.57 5.32
C GLN A 310 3.29 29.75 4.29
N GLU A 311 3.01 28.73 3.48
CA GLU A 311 2.05 28.81 2.38
C GLU A 311 0.69 28.21 2.76
N HIS A 312 0.67 27.11 3.52
CA HIS A 312 -0.57 26.44 3.93
C HIS A 312 -1.04 26.83 5.34
N GLY A 313 -0.21 27.53 6.13
CA GLY A 313 -0.56 27.98 7.47
C GLY A 313 -0.78 26.82 8.45
N VAL A 314 -0.02 25.73 8.32
CA VAL A 314 0.01 24.65 9.32
C VAL A 314 0.74 25.16 10.55
N LYS A 315 0.11 25.03 11.73
CA LYS A 315 0.73 25.47 12.99
C LYS A 315 1.59 24.34 13.56
N PHE A 316 2.78 24.69 14.04
CA PHE A 316 3.70 23.76 14.69
C PHE A 316 3.88 24.16 16.14
N THR A 317 3.47 23.29 17.06
CA THR A 317 3.57 23.52 18.50
C THR A 317 4.55 22.55 19.11
N ARG A 318 5.68 23.06 19.61
CA ARG A 318 6.70 22.23 20.23
C ARG A 318 6.27 21.79 21.63
N SER A 319 5.65 20.62 21.73
CA SER A 319 5.26 20.00 22.98
C SER A 319 5.00 18.51 22.81
N ARG A 320 5.35 17.71 23.82
CA ARG A 320 4.85 16.34 23.96
C ARG A 320 3.54 16.39 24.75
N ILE A 321 2.45 15.93 24.14
CA ILE A 321 1.11 15.99 24.73
C ILE A 321 1.03 15.14 26.00
N TYR A 322 0.41 15.68 27.04
CA TYR A 322 0.17 15.02 28.32
C TYR A 322 -1.05 14.10 28.26
N SER A 323 -2.21 14.65 27.86
CA SER A 323 -3.44 13.88 27.71
C SER A 323 -4.37 14.48 26.66
N VAL A 324 -5.25 13.62 26.14
CA VAL A 324 -6.40 13.98 25.32
C VAL A 324 -7.65 13.54 26.06
N GLU A 325 -8.57 14.47 26.30
CA GLU A 325 -9.81 14.22 27.02
C GLU A 325 -10.99 14.74 26.20
N LYS A 326 -12.15 14.07 26.28
CA LYS A 326 -13.38 14.60 25.67
C LYS A 326 -13.76 15.93 26.34
N ALA A 327 -14.17 16.91 25.54
CA ALA A 327 -14.78 18.13 26.04
C ALA A 327 -16.02 17.80 26.90
N PRO A 328 -16.29 18.55 27.98
CA PRO A 328 -17.39 18.24 28.89
C PRO A 328 -18.80 18.54 28.31
N ASP A 329 -18.87 19.04 27.08
CA ASP A 329 -20.12 19.33 26.38
C ASP A 329 -20.51 18.23 25.38
N GLU A 330 -21.65 18.42 24.70
CA GLU A 330 -22.18 17.46 23.73
C GLU A 330 -21.56 17.57 22.33
N SER A 331 -20.55 18.43 22.13
CA SER A 331 -19.94 18.65 20.80
C SER A 331 -19.19 17.46 20.24
N GLY A 332 -18.69 16.58 21.12
CA GLY A 332 -17.75 15.52 20.76
C GLY A 332 -16.30 15.99 20.61
N ASP A 333 -15.99 17.26 20.78
CA ASP A 333 -14.64 17.81 20.59
C ASP A 333 -13.65 17.28 21.63
N MET A 334 -12.37 17.30 21.28
CA MET A 334 -11.27 16.83 22.11
C MET A 334 -10.48 18.01 22.69
N MET A 335 -10.15 17.92 23.97
CA MET A 335 -9.31 18.84 24.71
C MET A 335 -7.90 18.26 24.83
N VAL A 336 -6.92 18.95 24.24
CA VAL A 336 -5.52 18.55 24.24
C VAL A 336 -4.76 19.37 25.29
N LYS A 337 -4.20 18.70 26.30
CA LYS A 337 -3.41 19.33 27.36
C LYS A 337 -1.92 19.19 27.09
N TYR A 338 -1.19 20.31 27.09
CA TYR A 338 0.23 20.35 26.75
C TYR A 338 1.00 21.43 27.51
N ALA A 339 2.32 21.30 27.54
CA ALA A 339 3.19 22.34 28.11
C ALA A 339 3.55 23.35 27.01
N ARG A 340 3.41 24.64 27.31
CA ARG A 340 3.92 25.73 26.47
C ARG A 340 5.41 25.93 26.72
N GLU A 341 6.08 26.64 25.82
CA GLU A 341 7.53 26.90 25.95
C GLU A 341 7.87 27.77 27.17
N ASP A 342 6.93 28.59 27.67
CA ASP A 342 7.08 29.36 28.89
C ASP A 342 6.86 28.52 30.18
N GLY A 343 6.60 27.22 30.04
CA GLY A 343 6.34 26.28 31.14
C GLY A 343 4.90 26.29 31.65
N SER A 344 4.02 27.14 31.13
CA SER A 344 2.59 27.12 31.48
C SER A 344 1.86 25.97 30.80
N VAL A 345 0.70 25.60 31.34
CA VAL A 345 -0.16 24.55 30.75
C VAL A 345 -1.11 25.18 29.75
N GLY A 346 -1.02 24.74 28.49
CA GLY A 346 -1.98 25.02 27.44
C GLY A 346 -3.08 23.95 27.40
N VAL A 347 -4.30 24.39 27.13
CA VAL A 347 -5.43 23.50 26.83
C VAL A 347 -6.15 24.05 25.61
N ASP A 348 -6.08 23.32 24.50
CA ASP A 348 -6.73 23.70 23.25
C ASP A 348 -7.79 22.67 22.86
N ARG A 349 -8.84 23.15 22.20
CA ARG A 349 -9.96 22.36 21.71
C ARG A 349 -9.81 22.07 20.21
N PHE A 350 -10.12 20.83 19.82
CA PHE A 350 -10.02 20.32 18.44
C PHE A 350 -11.23 19.44 18.10
N ASP A 351 -11.64 19.48 16.84
CA ASP A 351 -12.75 18.67 16.34
C ASP A 351 -12.36 17.21 16.16
N LEU A 352 -11.06 16.98 15.86
CA LEU A 352 -10.46 15.68 15.64
C LEU A 352 -8.99 15.70 16.08
N VAL A 353 -8.54 14.60 16.68
CA VAL A 353 -7.14 14.37 17.03
C VAL A 353 -6.62 13.16 16.25
N VAL A 354 -5.54 13.36 15.50
CA VAL A 354 -4.85 12.34 14.73
C VAL A 354 -3.56 11.95 15.45
N LEU A 355 -3.44 10.68 15.79
CA LEU A 355 -2.28 10.08 16.43
C LEU A 355 -1.30 9.62 15.36
N SER A 356 -0.15 10.27 15.28
CA SER A 356 0.93 9.87 14.37
C SER A 356 1.65 8.65 14.94
N ILE A 357 1.09 7.48 14.65
CA ILE A 357 1.55 6.18 15.16
C ILE A 357 2.89 5.77 14.53
N GLY A 358 3.72 5.15 15.38
CA GLY A 358 5.00 4.59 15.00
C GLY A 358 4.90 3.25 14.26
N LEU A 359 6.04 2.81 13.76
CA LEU A 359 6.23 1.52 13.11
C LEU A 359 6.93 0.56 14.09
N LYS A 360 6.41 -0.66 14.24
CA LYS A 360 6.98 -1.79 14.99
C LYS A 360 7.50 -2.85 14.02
N SER A 361 8.36 -3.74 14.51
CA SER A 361 8.76 -4.94 13.79
C SER A 361 7.54 -5.79 13.39
N PRO A 362 7.51 -6.39 12.18
CA PRO A 362 6.40 -7.23 11.75
C PRO A 362 6.33 -8.55 12.56
N GLU A 363 5.17 -9.20 12.58
CA GLU A 363 5.00 -10.53 13.22
C GLU A 363 5.98 -11.58 12.68
N PHE A 364 6.38 -11.43 11.41
CA PHE A 364 7.36 -12.29 10.74
C PHE A 364 8.74 -12.31 11.42
N SER A 365 9.06 -11.35 12.29
CA SER A 365 10.36 -11.27 12.98
C SER A 365 10.70 -12.56 13.73
N ASN A 366 9.72 -13.16 14.42
CA ASN A 366 9.90 -14.44 15.12
C ASN A 366 10.25 -15.59 14.16
N GLN A 367 9.64 -15.59 12.98
CA GLN A 367 9.92 -16.57 11.94
C GLN A 367 11.30 -16.32 11.32
N ALA A 368 11.64 -15.06 11.03
CA ALA A 368 12.93 -14.67 10.48
C ALA A 368 14.10 -15.15 11.35
N GLN A 369 13.99 -15.04 12.69
CA GLN A 369 15.01 -15.54 13.60
C GLN A 369 15.26 -17.06 13.43
N LYS A 370 14.21 -17.85 13.21
CA LYS A 370 14.31 -19.29 12.91
C LYS A 370 14.97 -19.57 11.56
N LEU A 371 14.82 -18.64 10.61
CA LEU A 371 15.50 -18.68 9.31
C LEU A 371 16.97 -18.27 9.38
N GLY A 372 17.51 -17.98 10.56
CA GLY A 372 18.94 -17.74 10.77
C GLY A 372 19.39 -16.30 10.48
N VAL A 373 18.49 -15.31 10.54
CA VAL A 373 18.87 -13.89 10.50
C VAL A 373 18.97 -13.30 11.91
N THR A 374 19.79 -12.27 12.06
CA THR A 374 19.94 -11.54 13.33
C THR A 374 18.91 -10.41 13.40
N LEU A 375 18.33 -10.23 14.58
CA LEU A 375 17.45 -9.10 14.89
C LEU A 375 18.12 -8.19 15.93
N ASN A 376 17.81 -6.90 15.89
CA ASN A 376 18.21 -5.97 16.94
C ASN A 376 17.27 -6.01 18.15
N GLU A 377 17.55 -5.19 19.17
CA GLU A 377 16.78 -5.12 20.42
C GLU A 377 15.29 -4.78 20.21
N PHE A 378 14.92 -4.21 19.07
CA PHE A 378 13.54 -3.87 18.70
C PHE A 378 12.91 -4.86 17.71
N ASN A 379 13.54 -6.02 17.51
CA ASN A 379 13.13 -7.09 16.60
C ASN A 379 13.10 -6.73 15.10
N PHE A 380 13.75 -5.63 14.68
CA PHE A 380 14.02 -5.39 13.27
C PHE A 380 15.23 -6.20 12.83
N CYS A 381 15.30 -6.57 11.54
CA CYS A 381 16.43 -7.33 11.01
C CYS A 381 17.68 -6.45 10.95
N GLU A 382 18.75 -6.92 11.60
CA GLU A 382 20.05 -6.26 11.62
C GLU A 382 20.89 -6.78 10.45
N PRO A 383 21.20 -5.96 9.43
CA PRO A 383 22.08 -6.38 8.35
C PRO A 383 23.53 -6.47 8.82
N GLU A 384 24.37 -7.15 8.05
CA GLU A 384 25.81 -7.11 8.29
C GLU A 384 26.35 -5.67 8.14
N PRO A 385 27.30 -5.27 9.01
CA PRO A 385 27.89 -3.94 8.96
C PRO A 385 28.39 -3.57 7.56
N LEU A 386 28.12 -2.32 7.15
CA LEU A 386 28.55 -1.74 5.88
C LEU A 386 27.93 -2.36 4.60
N THR A 387 27.04 -3.35 4.71
CA THR A 387 26.35 -3.93 3.55
C THR A 387 25.01 -3.24 3.25
N GLY A 388 24.33 -2.77 4.29
CA GLY A 388 23.01 -2.14 4.20
C GLY A 388 21.85 -3.11 3.96
N VAL A 389 22.06 -4.23 3.28
CA VAL A 389 21.00 -5.17 2.87
C VAL A 389 21.34 -6.65 3.07
N SER A 390 22.61 -7.03 3.25
CA SER A 390 23.00 -8.43 3.44
C SER A 390 22.77 -8.84 4.88
N THR A 391 22.28 -10.05 5.11
CA THR A 391 22.16 -10.62 6.46
C THR A 391 23.36 -11.48 6.80
N VAL A 392 23.47 -11.90 8.06
CA VAL A 392 24.51 -12.85 8.51
C VAL A 392 24.42 -14.24 7.85
N ARG A 393 23.29 -14.57 7.22
CA ARG A 393 23.11 -15.82 6.46
C ARG A 393 23.41 -15.53 4.98
N PRO A 394 24.51 -16.04 4.41
CA PRO A 394 24.85 -15.80 3.00
C PRO A 394 23.71 -16.21 2.08
N GLY A 395 23.44 -15.41 1.04
CA GLY A 395 22.32 -15.63 0.11
C GLY A 395 20.95 -15.20 0.63
N VAL A 396 20.86 -14.69 1.87
CA VAL A 396 19.65 -14.08 2.44
C VAL A 396 19.88 -12.58 2.66
N TYR A 397 18.99 -11.77 2.11
CA TYR A 397 19.04 -10.30 2.12
C TYR A 397 17.78 -9.74 2.77
N VAL A 398 17.81 -8.46 3.14
CA VAL A 398 16.69 -7.71 3.72
C VAL A 398 16.53 -6.36 3.03
N ALA A 399 15.29 -5.91 2.87
CA ALA A 399 15.01 -4.57 2.37
C ALA A 399 13.75 -3.94 3.00
N GLY A 400 13.75 -2.61 3.07
CA GLY A 400 12.61 -1.82 3.50
C GLY A 400 12.40 -1.86 5.01
N ALA A 401 11.16 -1.63 5.42
CA ALA A 401 10.81 -1.34 6.81
C ALA A 401 11.10 -2.47 7.82
N PHE A 402 11.39 -3.69 7.35
CA PHE A 402 11.81 -4.78 8.24
C PHE A 402 13.24 -4.60 8.76
N ARG A 403 14.10 -3.91 8.00
CA ARG A 403 15.43 -3.48 8.47
C ARG A 403 15.32 -2.41 9.55
N GLY A 404 14.29 -1.59 9.47
CA GLY A 404 14.00 -0.51 10.39
C GLY A 404 13.08 0.53 9.75
N PRO A 405 12.46 1.42 10.53
CA PRO A 405 11.54 2.42 10.00
C PRO A 405 12.18 3.29 8.91
N CYS A 406 11.60 3.30 7.71
CA CYS A 406 12.07 4.10 6.57
C CYS A 406 10.89 4.52 5.67
N ASP A 407 11.14 5.52 4.82
CA ASP A 407 10.15 6.01 3.84
C ASP A 407 10.16 5.19 2.54
N ILE A 408 9.27 5.55 1.61
CA ILE A 408 9.12 4.84 0.32
C ILE A 408 10.39 4.95 -0.54
N PRO A 409 10.99 6.14 -0.77
CA PRO A 409 12.25 6.25 -1.52
C PRO A 409 13.38 5.38 -0.97
N GLU A 410 13.61 5.40 0.35
CA GLU A 410 14.63 4.58 0.97
C GLU A 410 14.31 3.08 0.84
N THR A 411 13.04 2.71 1.00
CA THR A 411 12.55 1.34 0.81
C THR A 411 12.84 0.83 -0.61
N VAL A 412 12.55 1.63 -1.64
CA VAL A 412 12.81 1.28 -3.05
C VAL A 412 14.31 1.16 -3.30
N MET A 413 15.11 2.09 -2.79
CA MET A 413 16.58 2.04 -2.91
C MET A 413 17.16 0.77 -2.29
N GLN A 414 16.74 0.42 -1.07
CA GLN A 414 17.19 -0.80 -0.39
C GLN A 414 16.76 -2.07 -1.14
N ALA A 415 15.56 -2.09 -1.71
CA ALA A 415 15.07 -3.22 -2.51
C ALA A 415 15.93 -3.46 -3.76
N SER A 416 16.25 -2.40 -4.50
CA SER A 416 17.15 -2.48 -5.65
C SER A 416 18.57 -2.89 -5.25
N ALA A 417 19.07 -2.43 -4.10
CA ALA A 417 20.36 -2.84 -3.57
C ALA A 417 20.38 -4.34 -3.22
N ALA A 418 19.35 -4.84 -2.53
CA ALA A 418 19.21 -6.26 -2.19
C ALA A 418 19.10 -7.14 -3.45
N ALA A 419 18.35 -6.68 -4.46
CA ALA A 419 18.31 -7.32 -5.76
C ALA A 419 19.71 -7.37 -6.40
N GLY A 420 20.46 -6.27 -6.39
CA GLY A 420 21.82 -6.20 -6.90
C GLY A 420 22.77 -7.20 -6.24
N GLU A 421 22.77 -7.29 -4.91
CA GLU A 421 23.59 -8.27 -4.17
C GLU A 421 23.20 -9.72 -4.51
N ALA A 422 21.91 -10.02 -4.62
CA ALA A 422 21.44 -11.33 -5.06
C ALA A 422 21.93 -11.65 -6.49
N GLN A 423 21.96 -10.68 -7.40
CA GLN A 423 22.49 -10.88 -8.76
C GLN A 423 23.99 -11.18 -8.76
N VAL A 424 24.78 -10.57 -7.89
CA VAL A 424 26.21 -10.87 -7.76
C VAL A 424 26.39 -12.34 -7.35
N ALA A 425 25.66 -12.76 -6.32
CA ALA A 425 25.71 -14.13 -5.81
C ALA A 425 25.25 -15.19 -6.84
N LEU A 426 24.29 -14.84 -7.70
CA LEU A 426 23.69 -15.77 -8.66
C LEU A 426 24.14 -15.57 -10.12
N SER A 427 25.15 -14.73 -10.35
CA SER A 427 25.62 -14.35 -11.69
C SER A 427 25.90 -15.54 -12.63
N GLY A 428 26.39 -16.66 -12.11
CA GLY A 428 26.69 -17.87 -12.89
C GLY A 428 25.46 -18.65 -13.39
N VAL A 429 24.26 -18.34 -12.90
CA VAL A 429 23.00 -19.04 -13.23
C VAL A 429 21.93 -18.07 -13.75
N ARG A 430 22.35 -16.87 -14.16
CA ARG A 430 21.49 -15.89 -14.81
C ARG A 430 20.85 -16.50 -16.08
N GLY A 431 19.54 -16.31 -16.23
CA GLY A 431 18.79 -16.72 -17.41
C GLY A 431 18.45 -18.21 -17.49
N THR A 432 18.79 -19.03 -16.49
CA THR A 432 18.57 -20.48 -16.57
C THR A 432 17.11 -20.90 -16.41
N LEU A 433 16.27 -20.05 -15.79
CA LEU A 433 14.86 -20.34 -15.48
C LEU A 433 13.88 -19.29 -16.04
N VAL A 434 14.37 -18.30 -16.80
CA VAL A 434 13.50 -17.27 -17.36
C VAL A 434 12.69 -17.79 -18.54
N LYS A 435 11.43 -17.38 -18.59
CA LYS A 435 10.52 -17.55 -19.71
C LYS A 435 10.74 -16.41 -20.70
N VAL A 436 10.75 -16.74 -21.99
CA VAL A 436 10.83 -15.76 -23.07
C VAL A 436 9.42 -15.31 -23.42
N LYS A 437 9.20 -13.99 -23.52
CA LYS A 437 7.92 -13.44 -23.97
C LYS A 437 7.72 -13.75 -25.45
N GLU A 438 6.65 -14.47 -25.77
CA GLU A 438 6.15 -14.57 -27.13
C GLU A 438 5.31 -13.31 -27.43
N ASP A 439 5.76 -12.48 -28.36
CA ASP A 439 4.97 -11.32 -28.77
C ASP A 439 3.81 -11.77 -29.67
N PRO A 440 2.56 -11.42 -29.34
CA PRO A 440 1.47 -11.59 -30.28
C PRO A 440 1.77 -10.67 -31.46
N GLY A 441 2.00 -11.24 -32.64
CA GLY A 441 2.42 -10.49 -33.83
C GLY A 441 1.59 -9.24 -34.06
N GLU A 442 2.24 -8.15 -34.48
CA GLU A 442 1.58 -6.87 -34.69
C GLU A 442 0.55 -6.94 -35.82
N ARG A 443 -0.65 -6.39 -35.59
CA ARG A 443 -1.62 -6.20 -36.67
C ARG A 443 -1.14 -5.09 -37.59
N ASN A 444 -0.96 -5.41 -38.87
CA ASN A 444 -0.72 -4.40 -39.88
C ASN A 444 -2.00 -3.58 -40.12
N VAL A 445 -1.97 -2.30 -39.78
CA VAL A 445 -3.08 -1.36 -39.95
C VAL A 445 -2.84 -0.37 -41.11
N LEU A 446 -1.85 -0.64 -41.97
CA LEU A 446 -1.60 0.18 -43.16
C LEU A 446 -2.79 0.09 -44.13
N GLY A 447 -3.25 1.26 -44.59
CA GLY A 447 -4.38 1.37 -45.52
C GLY A 447 -5.76 1.33 -44.87
N GLU A 448 -5.86 1.09 -43.55
CA GLU A 448 -7.13 1.19 -42.83
C GLU A 448 -7.52 2.65 -42.56
N PRO A 449 -8.82 2.99 -42.56
CA PRO A 449 -9.26 4.31 -42.11
C PRO A 449 -8.87 4.51 -40.64
N THR A 450 -8.47 5.74 -40.28
CA THR A 450 -8.09 6.05 -38.90
C THR A 450 -9.29 5.90 -37.97
N ARG A 451 -9.14 5.12 -36.90
CA ARG A 451 -10.17 4.88 -35.88
C ARG A 451 -9.55 5.00 -34.51
N ILE A 452 -9.76 6.17 -33.89
CA ILE A 452 -9.17 6.54 -32.61
C ILE A 452 -10.16 6.19 -31.48
N GLY A 453 -9.68 5.49 -30.45
CA GLY A 453 -10.35 5.38 -29.16
C GLY A 453 -9.77 6.36 -28.16
N VAL A 454 -10.61 7.15 -27.50
CA VAL A 454 -10.20 8.11 -26.46
C VAL A 454 -10.75 7.68 -25.10
N PHE A 455 -9.86 7.45 -24.14
CA PHE A 455 -10.22 7.02 -22.79
C PHE A 455 -9.76 8.09 -21.79
N ILE A 456 -10.71 8.68 -21.06
CA ILE A 456 -10.44 9.79 -20.15
C ILE A 456 -10.60 9.32 -18.70
N CYS A 457 -9.51 9.35 -17.94
CA CYS A 457 -9.49 8.90 -16.56
C CYS A 457 -10.26 9.87 -15.65
N HIS A 458 -11.10 9.33 -14.76
CA HIS A 458 -11.77 10.05 -13.68
C HIS A 458 -11.28 9.52 -12.33
N CYS A 459 -10.28 10.15 -11.71
CA CYS A 459 -9.69 9.70 -10.45
C CYS A 459 -10.18 10.56 -9.26
N GLY A 460 -11.48 10.52 -8.96
CA GLY A 460 -12.09 11.36 -7.92
C GLY A 460 -11.75 12.84 -8.07
N ILE A 461 -11.45 13.52 -6.97
CA ILE A 461 -11.05 14.94 -6.98
C ILE A 461 -9.68 15.17 -7.64
N ASN A 462 -8.81 14.16 -7.76
CA ASN A 462 -7.46 14.35 -8.32
C ASN A 462 -7.49 14.82 -9.77
N ILE A 463 -8.49 14.39 -10.54
CA ILE A 463 -8.72 14.85 -11.92
C ILE A 463 -10.00 15.69 -11.98
N GLY A 464 -11.07 15.24 -11.31
CA GLY A 464 -12.39 15.87 -11.38
C GLY A 464 -12.46 17.27 -10.79
N SER A 465 -11.52 17.68 -9.93
CA SER A 465 -11.46 19.06 -9.43
C SER A 465 -10.90 20.07 -10.45
N VAL A 466 -10.16 19.59 -11.44
CA VAL A 466 -9.48 20.43 -12.45
C VAL A 466 -10.14 20.31 -13.82
N VAL A 467 -10.61 19.11 -14.19
CA VAL A 467 -11.15 18.81 -15.51
C VAL A 467 -12.57 18.26 -15.38
N ASN A 468 -13.52 18.86 -16.12
CA ASN A 468 -14.85 18.29 -16.29
C ASN A 468 -14.76 17.09 -17.25
N VAL A 469 -14.60 15.90 -16.68
CA VAL A 469 -14.43 14.65 -17.45
C VAL A 469 -15.64 14.35 -18.35
N PRO A 470 -16.91 14.42 -17.88
CA PRO A 470 -18.07 14.22 -18.76
C PRO A 470 -18.05 15.11 -20.01
N GLU A 471 -17.82 16.42 -19.85
CA GLU A 471 -17.75 17.34 -21.00
C GLU A 471 -16.56 17.05 -21.91
N SER A 472 -15.41 16.66 -21.33
CA SER A 472 -14.22 16.28 -22.10
C SER A 472 -14.47 15.05 -22.97
N VAL A 473 -15.24 14.08 -22.48
CA VAL A 473 -15.63 12.89 -23.25
C VAL A 473 -16.55 13.28 -24.41
N GLU A 474 -17.57 14.11 -24.16
CA GLU A 474 -18.46 14.58 -25.22
C GLU A 474 -17.73 15.40 -26.27
N TYR A 475 -16.80 16.27 -25.86
CA TYR A 475 -15.92 16.98 -26.78
C TYR A 475 -15.08 16.02 -27.63
N ALA A 476 -14.46 15.01 -27.01
CA ALA A 476 -13.63 14.04 -27.72
C ALA A 476 -14.41 13.29 -28.81
N LYS A 477 -15.70 12.99 -28.60
CA LYS A 477 -16.56 12.36 -29.61
C LYS A 477 -16.76 13.21 -30.87
N THR A 478 -16.59 14.53 -30.78
CA THR A 478 -16.72 15.43 -31.93
C THR A 478 -15.47 15.53 -32.80
N LEU A 479 -14.33 15.01 -32.32
CA LEU A 479 -13.06 15.15 -33.01
C LEU A 479 -12.95 14.22 -34.23
N PRO A 480 -12.27 14.65 -35.31
CA PRO A 480 -12.11 13.84 -36.51
C PRO A 480 -11.49 12.47 -36.22
N ASN A 481 -12.05 11.43 -36.82
CA ASN A 481 -11.58 10.04 -36.74
C ASN A 481 -11.68 9.38 -35.34
N VAL A 482 -12.27 10.05 -34.34
CA VAL A 482 -12.62 9.41 -33.06
C VAL A 482 -13.81 8.49 -33.28
N ALA A 483 -13.57 7.19 -33.20
CA ALA A 483 -14.59 6.17 -33.38
C ALA A 483 -15.26 5.77 -32.06
N PHE A 484 -14.59 6.01 -30.93
CA PHE A 484 -15.09 5.70 -29.59
C PHE A 484 -14.46 6.66 -28.57
N ALA A 485 -15.24 7.14 -27.61
CA ALA A 485 -14.71 7.85 -26.46
C ALA A 485 -15.52 7.54 -25.19
N MET A 486 -14.81 7.33 -24.08
CA MET A 486 -15.44 7.09 -22.78
C MET A 486 -14.64 7.70 -21.63
N GLY A 487 -15.33 7.99 -20.54
CA GLY A 487 -14.71 8.23 -19.24
C GLY A 487 -14.61 6.91 -18.48
N ASN A 488 -13.55 6.72 -17.70
CA ASN A 488 -13.39 5.54 -16.86
C ASN A 488 -12.72 5.88 -15.52
N LEU A 489 -13.12 5.20 -14.46
CA LEU A 489 -12.42 5.28 -13.17
C LEU A 489 -11.07 4.56 -13.28
N TYR A 490 -10.02 5.18 -12.75
CA TYR A 490 -8.69 4.59 -12.57
C TYR A 490 -8.14 3.88 -13.82
N SER A 491 -7.76 4.62 -14.88
CA SER A 491 -7.21 4.02 -16.14
C SER A 491 -5.97 3.16 -15.94
N CYS A 492 -5.27 3.29 -14.82
CA CYS A 492 -4.13 2.45 -14.45
C CYS A 492 -4.52 1.08 -13.88
N SER A 493 -5.79 0.86 -13.50
CA SER A 493 -6.28 -0.41 -12.94
C SER A 493 -6.39 -1.52 -14.00
N GLN A 494 -6.35 -2.77 -13.55
CA GLN A 494 -6.48 -3.94 -14.43
C GLN A 494 -7.85 -3.97 -15.15
N ASP A 495 -8.92 -3.59 -14.46
CA ASP A 495 -10.26 -3.53 -15.03
C ASP A 495 -10.35 -2.52 -16.16
N ALA A 496 -9.83 -1.32 -15.94
CA ALA A 496 -9.78 -0.30 -16.99
C ALA A 496 -8.95 -0.77 -18.20
N GLN A 497 -7.82 -1.45 -17.98
CA GLN A 497 -7.01 -2.01 -19.08
C GLN A 497 -7.77 -3.09 -19.88
N ASN A 498 -8.56 -3.93 -19.22
CA ASN A 498 -9.40 -4.92 -19.87
C ASN A 498 -10.53 -4.27 -20.67
N ILE A 499 -11.19 -3.24 -20.12
CA ILE A 499 -12.19 -2.44 -20.83
C ILE A 499 -11.59 -1.81 -22.08
N VAL A 500 -10.40 -1.20 -21.97
CA VAL A 500 -9.69 -0.62 -23.12
C VAL A 500 -9.40 -1.70 -24.18
N ARG A 501 -8.89 -2.87 -23.78
CA ARG A 501 -8.65 -3.99 -24.71
C ARG A 501 -9.93 -4.41 -25.43
N GLN A 502 -11.02 -4.58 -24.70
CA GLN A 502 -12.29 -5.01 -25.27
C GLN A 502 -12.83 -3.95 -26.25
N ALA A 503 -12.79 -2.68 -25.88
CA ALA A 503 -13.18 -1.57 -26.75
C ALA A 503 -12.32 -1.48 -28.03
N ILE A 504 -11.01 -1.79 -27.96
CA ILE A 504 -10.14 -1.86 -29.14
C ILE A 504 -10.65 -2.90 -30.14
N ILE A 505 -11.02 -4.07 -29.65
CA ILE A 505 -11.53 -5.17 -30.48
C ILE A 505 -12.92 -4.82 -31.03
N GLU A 506 -13.86 -4.44 -30.16
CA GLU A 506 -15.26 -4.19 -30.50
C GLU A 506 -15.44 -3.03 -31.49
N HIS A 507 -14.72 -1.93 -31.28
CA HIS A 507 -14.82 -0.75 -32.14
C HIS A 507 -13.81 -0.75 -33.29
N ASN A 508 -13.03 -1.84 -33.42
CA ASN A 508 -11.96 -1.98 -34.41
C ASN A 508 -11.03 -0.77 -34.42
N LEU A 509 -10.55 -0.39 -33.24
CA LEU A 509 -9.67 0.77 -33.06
C LEU A 509 -8.27 0.45 -33.54
N ASN A 510 -7.65 1.38 -34.25
CA ASN A 510 -6.25 1.26 -34.70
C ASN A 510 -5.33 2.34 -34.11
N ARG A 511 -5.88 3.27 -33.32
CA ARG A 511 -5.15 4.26 -32.51
C ARG A 511 -5.83 4.41 -31.16
N VAL A 512 -5.06 4.61 -30.10
CA VAL A 512 -5.58 4.75 -28.74
C VAL A 512 -4.96 5.97 -28.08
N VAL A 513 -5.80 6.79 -27.44
CA VAL A 513 -5.41 7.92 -26.62
C VAL A 513 -5.94 7.68 -25.21
N VAL A 514 -5.06 7.69 -24.22
CA VAL A 514 -5.44 7.61 -22.80
C VAL A 514 -5.09 8.93 -22.13
N ALA A 515 -6.10 9.75 -21.87
CA ALA A 515 -5.96 10.98 -21.10
C ALA A 515 -6.01 10.64 -19.60
N SER A 516 -4.87 10.68 -18.94
CA SER A 516 -4.74 10.29 -17.54
C SER A 516 -3.67 11.14 -16.83
N CYS A 517 -3.58 11.01 -15.50
CA CYS A 517 -2.54 11.66 -14.72
C CYS A 517 -1.15 11.21 -15.19
N THR A 518 -0.22 12.16 -15.33
CA THR A 518 1.19 11.89 -15.59
C THR A 518 1.95 11.83 -14.26
N PRO A 519 2.86 10.86 -14.06
CA PRO A 519 3.76 10.85 -12.91
C PRO A 519 4.91 11.88 -13.05
N ARG A 520 5.00 12.59 -14.18
CA ARG A 520 5.94 13.72 -14.33
C ARG A 520 5.36 14.95 -13.65
N THR A 521 5.84 15.24 -12.45
CA THR A 521 5.71 16.54 -11.78
C THR A 521 6.77 17.52 -12.26
#